data_AF-A0AAV7L4B6-F1
#
_entry.id   AF-A0AAV7L4B6-F1
#
_cell.length_a   1.000
_cell.length_b   1.000
_cell.length_c   1.000
_cell.angle_alpha   90.00
_cell.angle_beta   90.00
_cell.angle_gamma   90.00
#
_symmetry.space_group_name_H-M   'P 1'
#
loop_
_entity.id
_entity.type
_entity.pdbx_description
1 polymer ?
#
loop_
_entity_poly.entity_id
_entity_poly.type
_entity_poly.pdbx_seq_one_letter_code
_entity_poly.pdbx_strand_id
1 'polypeptide(L)'
;MVLPRRKNNGPRRKASALRFTPHLHLLTKDCKRLERRWRKSYELVDREAYRKAIRVYHAKIKLAQSTYYQERIENASGSPKEVFQVLKEILQVPIEENPVDASRGHSNKLGGFFQQKILYIYAKFNNILPRSKERDIPTHNQLAFISQFTPISQEQVTASLTALKSGSTLDPAPLTY
;
A
#
# COMPACT_ATOMS: atom_id res chain seq x y z
N MET A 1 7.03 -17.66 -47.32
CA MET A 1 7.72 -16.72 -46.41
C MET A 1 7.66 -17.26 -44.99
N VAL A 2 8.78 -17.66 -44.40
CA VAL A 2 8.87 -18.16 -43.02
C VAL A 2 9.38 -17.02 -42.13
N LEU A 3 8.55 -16.52 -41.22
CA LEU A 3 8.94 -15.46 -40.29
C LEU A 3 9.98 -15.98 -39.28
N PRO A 4 11.02 -15.20 -38.95
CA PRO A 4 12.07 -15.64 -38.04
C PRO A 4 11.56 -15.71 -36.59
N ARG A 5 11.95 -16.79 -35.91
CA ARG A 5 11.58 -17.09 -34.52
C ARG A 5 12.34 -16.14 -33.58
N ARG A 6 11.61 -15.18 -32.99
CA ARG A 6 12.13 -14.25 -31.96
C ARG A 6 12.78 -15.04 -30.81
N LYS A 7 14.11 -14.94 -30.65
CA LYS A 7 14.82 -15.45 -29.48
C LYS A 7 14.62 -14.46 -28.33
N ASN A 8 13.62 -14.69 -27.49
CA ASN A 8 13.45 -13.94 -26.24
C ASN A 8 14.48 -14.43 -25.21
N ASN A 9 15.57 -13.68 -25.04
CA ASN A 9 16.59 -13.89 -24.00
C ASN A 9 16.23 -13.15 -22.70
N GLY A 10 14.98 -13.31 -22.23
CA GLY A 10 14.61 -12.81 -20.90
C GLY A 10 15.24 -13.68 -19.80
N PRO A 11 15.42 -13.16 -18.57
CA PRO A 11 15.90 -13.96 -17.45
C PRO A 11 15.04 -15.22 -17.32
N ARG A 12 15.69 -16.38 -17.43
CA ARG A 12 15.05 -17.69 -17.38
C ARG A 12 14.51 -17.87 -15.96
N ARG A 13 13.25 -17.47 -15.74
CA ARG A 13 12.53 -17.65 -14.47
C ARG A 13 12.79 -19.09 -14.01
N LYS A 14 13.39 -19.25 -12.81
CA LYS A 14 13.59 -20.57 -12.21
C LYS A 14 12.24 -21.28 -12.25
N ALA A 15 12.17 -22.38 -12.99
CA ALA A 15 10.92 -23.10 -13.15
C ALA A 15 10.49 -23.56 -11.75
N SER A 16 9.35 -23.06 -11.28
CA SER A 16 8.81 -23.45 -9.99
C SER A 16 8.69 -24.97 -9.94
N ALA A 17 9.09 -25.60 -8.84
CA ALA A 17 9.07 -27.06 -8.65
C ALA A 17 7.69 -27.67 -9.01
N LEU A 18 6.64 -26.89 -8.82
CA LEU A 18 5.26 -27.06 -9.29
C LEU A 18 5.08 -27.51 -10.75
N ARG A 19 5.98 -27.11 -11.66
CA ARG A 19 5.89 -27.44 -13.10
C ARG A 19 6.40 -28.84 -13.43
N PHE A 20 6.93 -29.59 -12.45
CA PHE A 20 7.63 -30.86 -12.67
C PHE A 20 6.89 -32.10 -12.16
N THR A 21 5.57 -32.03 -11.96
CA THR A 21 4.81 -33.26 -11.67
C THR A 21 4.74 -34.17 -12.92
N PRO A 22 4.94 -35.50 -12.80
CA PRO A 22 4.96 -36.43 -13.93
C PRO A 22 3.70 -36.32 -14.82
N HIS A 23 2.54 -36.12 -14.19
CA HIS A 23 1.26 -35.95 -14.86
C HIS A 23 1.19 -34.68 -15.74
N LEU A 24 1.75 -33.56 -15.29
CA LEU A 24 1.82 -32.34 -16.12
C LEU A 24 2.76 -32.51 -17.32
N HIS A 25 3.80 -33.34 -17.18
CA HIS A 25 4.70 -33.66 -18.29
C HIS A 25 4.00 -34.45 -19.40
N LEU A 26 3.15 -35.43 -19.03
CA LEU A 26 2.31 -36.18 -19.97
C LEU A 26 1.35 -35.24 -20.72
N LEU A 27 0.63 -34.38 -20.00
CA LEU A 27 -0.28 -33.40 -20.60
C LEU A 27 0.44 -32.43 -21.55
N THR A 28 1.67 -32.03 -21.19
CA THR A 28 2.50 -31.17 -22.07
C THR A 28 2.89 -31.91 -23.35
N LYS A 29 3.25 -33.20 -23.25
CA LYS A 29 3.54 -34.05 -24.43
C LYS A 29 2.30 -34.16 -25.32
N ASP A 30 1.13 -34.37 -24.75
CA ASP A 30 -0.13 -34.45 -25.50
C ASP A 30 -0.50 -33.14 -26.18
N CYS A 31 -0.36 -32.01 -25.49
CA CYS A 31 -0.57 -30.69 -26.09
C CYS A 31 0.33 -30.50 -27.32
N LYS A 32 1.63 -30.84 -27.21
CA LYS A 32 2.59 -30.74 -28.33
C LYS A 32 2.25 -31.70 -29.47
N ARG A 33 1.80 -32.91 -29.16
CA ARG A 33 1.37 -33.91 -30.15
C ARG A 33 0.18 -33.38 -30.96
N LEU A 34 -0.84 -32.86 -30.28
CA LEU A 34 -2.04 -32.31 -30.92
C LEU A 34 -1.74 -31.00 -31.68
N GLU A 35 -0.84 -30.17 -31.15
CA GLU A 35 -0.35 -28.99 -31.86
C GLU A 35 0.30 -29.35 -33.19
N ARG A 36 1.20 -30.34 -33.17
CA ARG A 36 1.87 -30.82 -34.39
C ARG A 36 0.87 -31.40 -35.40
N ARG A 37 -0.16 -32.10 -34.92
CA ARG A 37 -1.24 -32.63 -35.77
C ARG A 37 -2.01 -31.50 -36.43
N TRP A 38 -2.49 -30.53 -35.66
CA TRP A 38 -3.19 -29.36 -36.19
C TRP A 38 -2.33 -28.54 -37.17
N ARG A 39 -1.03 -28.35 -36.89
CA ARG A 39 -0.11 -27.65 -37.80
C ARG A 39 0.15 -28.40 -39.11
N LYS A 40 -0.18 -29.69 -39.19
CA LYS A 40 -0.06 -30.49 -40.42
C LYS A 40 -1.36 -30.49 -41.22
N SER A 41 -2.49 -30.67 -40.56
CA SER A 41 -3.79 -30.78 -41.23
C SER A 41 -4.49 -29.44 -41.46
N TYR A 42 -4.27 -28.45 -40.61
CA TYR A 42 -5.00 -27.19 -40.54
C TYR A 42 -6.53 -27.31 -40.36
N GLU A 43 -7.01 -28.52 -40.07
CA GLU A 43 -8.42 -28.81 -39.91
C GLU A 43 -8.99 -28.26 -38.60
N LEU A 44 -10.27 -27.87 -38.64
CA LEU A 44 -10.96 -27.26 -37.51
C LEU A 44 -11.10 -28.24 -36.33
N VAL A 45 -11.36 -29.52 -36.63
CA VAL A 45 -11.46 -30.60 -35.63
C VAL A 45 -10.14 -30.76 -34.86
N ASP A 46 -9.00 -30.71 -35.56
CA ASP A 46 -7.68 -30.84 -34.93
C ASP A 46 -7.33 -29.60 -34.10
N ARG A 47 -7.76 -28.40 -34.54
CA ARG A 47 -7.64 -27.16 -33.77
C ARG A 47 -8.43 -27.24 -32.47
N GLU A 48 -9.65 -27.75 -32.51
CA GLU A 48 -10.49 -27.90 -31.32
C GLU A 48 -9.91 -28.90 -30.33
N ALA A 49 -9.43 -30.06 -30.82
CA ALA A 49 -8.74 -31.05 -30.01
C ALA A 49 -7.52 -30.45 -29.30
N TYR A 50 -6.69 -29.69 -30.02
CA TYR A 50 -5.55 -28.98 -29.45
C TYR A 50 -5.97 -27.95 -28.38
N ARG A 51 -6.98 -27.11 -28.67
CA ARG A 51 -7.48 -26.12 -27.69
C ARG A 51 -8.03 -26.78 -26.43
N LYS A 52 -8.76 -27.90 -26.58
CA LYS A 52 -9.27 -28.68 -25.44
C LYS A 52 -8.11 -29.20 -24.58
N ALA A 53 -7.07 -29.75 -25.20
CA ALA A 53 -5.89 -30.22 -24.47
C ALA A 53 -5.17 -29.10 -23.70
N ILE A 54 -5.00 -27.91 -24.31
CA ILE A 54 -4.42 -26.75 -23.62
C ILE A 54 -5.26 -26.34 -22.41
N ARG A 55 -6.59 -26.28 -22.56
CA ARG A 55 -7.49 -25.91 -21.46
C ARG A 55 -7.35 -26.89 -20.29
N VAL A 56 -7.33 -28.19 -20.57
CA VAL A 56 -7.12 -29.23 -19.56
C VAL A 56 -5.76 -29.07 -18.88
N TYR A 57 -4.70 -28.86 -19.66
CA TYR A 57 -3.35 -28.62 -19.12
C TYR A 57 -3.30 -27.40 -18.18
N HIS A 58 -3.85 -26.26 -18.60
CA HIS A 58 -3.90 -25.06 -17.77
C HIS A 58 -4.76 -25.26 -16.50
N ALA A 59 -5.90 -25.95 -16.60
CA ALA A 59 -6.72 -26.28 -15.44
C ALA A 59 -5.95 -27.14 -14.44
N LYS A 60 -5.20 -28.14 -14.91
CA LYS A 60 -4.37 -29.00 -14.06
C LYS A 60 -3.19 -28.26 -13.43
N ILE A 61 -2.59 -27.30 -14.13
CA ILE A 61 -1.58 -26.41 -13.52
C ILE A 61 -2.20 -25.61 -12.38
N LYS A 62 -3.33 -24.94 -12.62
CA LYS A 62 -3.99 -24.12 -11.60
C LYS A 62 -4.34 -24.95 -10.36
N LEU A 63 -4.88 -26.15 -10.57
CA LEU A 63 -5.19 -27.07 -9.49
C LEU A 63 -3.93 -27.46 -8.70
N ALA A 64 -2.87 -27.90 -9.39
CA ALA A 64 -1.62 -28.28 -8.73
C ALA A 64 -0.97 -27.12 -7.94
N GLN A 65 -1.04 -25.90 -8.48
CA GLN A 65 -0.58 -24.70 -7.77
C GLN A 65 -1.42 -24.44 -6.53
N SER A 66 -2.76 -24.51 -6.65
CA SER A 66 -3.67 -24.32 -5.53
C SER A 66 -3.40 -25.33 -4.42
N THR A 67 -3.32 -26.62 -4.75
CA THR A 67 -3.06 -27.69 -3.78
C THR A 67 -1.73 -27.49 -3.07
N TYR A 68 -0.65 -27.21 -3.81
CA TYR A 68 0.67 -26.99 -3.24
C TYR A 68 0.70 -25.80 -2.27
N TYR A 69 0.12 -24.65 -2.65
CA TYR A 69 0.13 -23.48 -1.77
C TYR A 69 -0.82 -23.67 -0.59
N GLN A 70 -1.92 -24.39 -0.76
CA GLN A 70 -2.82 -24.76 0.33
C GLN A 70 -2.11 -25.64 1.37
N GLU A 71 -1.49 -26.76 0.95
CA GLU A 71 -0.69 -27.62 1.83
C GLU A 71 0.41 -26.82 2.55
N ARG A 72 1.05 -25.90 1.84
CA ARG A 72 2.13 -25.09 2.39
C ARG A 72 1.64 -24.05 3.41
N ILE A 73 0.43 -23.51 3.25
CA ILE A 73 -0.21 -22.64 4.25
C ILE A 73 -0.65 -23.46 5.47
N GLU A 74 -1.25 -24.63 5.25
CA GLU A 74 -1.68 -25.54 6.33
C GLU A 74 -0.49 -25.98 7.20
N ASN A 75 0.64 -26.33 6.56
CA ASN A 75 1.89 -26.68 7.26
C ASN A 75 2.51 -25.48 8.02
N ALA A 76 2.28 -24.26 7.55
CA ALA A 76 2.78 -23.02 8.17
C ALA A 76 1.81 -22.43 9.22
N SER A 77 0.66 -23.04 9.47
CA SER A 77 -0.43 -22.49 10.30
C SER A 77 -0.03 -22.14 11.73
N GLY A 78 1.03 -22.75 12.27
CA GLY A 78 1.58 -22.43 13.59
C GLY A 78 2.42 -21.15 13.65
N SER A 79 2.77 -20.53 12.51
CA SER A 79 3.64 -19.36 12.43
C SER A 79 3.08 -18.33 11.45
N PRO A 80 2.48 -17.22 11.95
CA PRO A 80 1.99 -16.14 11.09
C PRO A 80 3.05 -15.61 10.13
N LYS A 81 4.32 -15.56 10.57
CA LYS A 81 5.46 -15.12 9.75
C LYS A 81 5.64 -15.99 8.50
N GLU A 82 5.52 -17.30 8.64
CA GLU A 82 5.66 -18.25 7.54
C GLU A 82 4.46 -18.18 6.59
N VAL A 83 3.25 -18.03 7.12
CA VAL A 83 2.04 -17.80 6.31
C VAL A 83 2.19 -16.52 5.47
N PHE A 84 2.61 -15.41 6.07
CA PHE A 84 2.86 -14.16 5.34
C PHE A 84 3.98 -14.30 4.30
N GLN A 85 5.00 -15.11 4.56
CA GLN A 85 6.04 -15.39 3.59
C GLN A 85 5.48 -16.16 2.37
N VAL A 86 4.64 -17.16 2.60
CA VAL A 86 3.95 -17.90 1.53
C VAL A 86 3.02 -16.97 0.74
N LEU A 87 2.29 -16.09 1.42
CA LEU A 87 1.44 -15.08 0.77
C LEU A 87 2.24 -14.11 -0.09
N LYS A 88 3.40 -13.64 0.37
CA LYS A 88 4.31 -12.80 -0.44
C LYS A 88 4.74 -13.49 -1.73
N GLU A 89 5.06 -14.79 -1.67
CA GLU A 89 5.41 -15.58 -2.84
C GLU A 89 4.25 -15.73 -3.84
N ILE A 90 3.02 -15.94 -3.34
CA ILE A 90 1.81 -16.04 -4.18
C ILE A 90 1.54 -14.72 -4.89
N LEU A 91 1.56 -13.63 -4.12
CA LEU A 91 1.22 -12.29 -4.59
C LEU A 91 2.31 -11.69 -5.49
N GLN A 92 3.48 -12.33 -5.60
CA GLN A 92 4.64 -11.82 -6.35
C GLN A 92 4.95 -10.37 -5.97
N VAL A 93 4.67 -10.00 -4.71
CA VAL A 93 4.99 -8.67 -4.20
C VAL A 93 6.49 -8.55 -4.35
N PRO A 94 7.00 -7.58 -5.15
CA PRO A 94 8.42 -7.31 -5.16
C PRO A 94 8.87 -7.21 -3.71
N ILE A 95 9.98 -7.83 -3.38
CA ILE A 95 10.69 -7.47 -2.15
C ILE A 95 11.16 -6.04 -2.43
N GLU A 96 10.26 -5.07 -2.31
CA GLU A 96 10.64 -3.73 -1.92
C GLU A 96 11.39 -4.00 -0.63
N GLU A 97 12.71 -3.87 -0.70
CA GLU A 97 13.53 -3.75 0.47
C GLU A 97 12.76 -2.83 1.39
N ASN A 98 12.43 -3.36 2.57
CA ASN A 98 11.88 -2.70 3.72
C ASN A 98 12.02 -1.17 3.57
N PRO A 99 10.97 -0.32 3.72
CA PRO A 99 11.08 1.13 3.57
C PRO A 99 11.91 1.71 4.74
N VAL A 100 13.18 1.34 4.79
CA VAL A 100 14.15 1.66 5.83
C VAL A 100 14.93 2.91 5.43
N ASP A 101 14.84 3.36 4.16
CA ASP A 101 15.55 4.55 3.72
C ASP A 101 14.68 5.65 3.09
N ALA A 102 13.35 5.57 3.22
CA ALA A 102 12.51 6.76 2.99
C ALA A 102 12.69 7.82 4.09
N SER A 103 13.33 7.50 5.22
CA SER A 103 13.50 8.42 6.36
C SER A 103 14.77 9.30 6.29
N ARG A 104 15.84 8.84 5.62
CA ARG A 104 17.10 9.61 5.57
C ARG A 104 16.93 10.89 4.74
N GLY A 105 16.77 12.01 5.45
CA GLY A 105 16.73 13.34 4.87
C GLY A 105 15.34 14.00 4.86
N HIS A 106 14.25 13.26 5.08
CA HIS A 106 12.92 13.89 5.20
C HIS A 106 12.78 14.68 6.51
N SER A 107 13.31 14.16 7.62
CA SER A 107 13.36 14.91 8.90
C SER A 107 14.20 16.18 8.78
N ASN A 108 15.33 16.13 8.06
CA ASN A 108 16.17 17.31 7.83
C ASN A 108 15.49 18.34 6.93
N LYS A 109 14.81 17.89 5.86
CA LYS A 109 13.98 18.76 5.01
C LYS A 109 12.83 19.40 5.78
N LEU A 110 12.17 18.63 6.63
CA LEU A 110 11.08 19.11 7.49
C LEU A 110 11.58 20.15 8.49
N GLY A 111 12.72 19.90 9.14
CA GLY A 111 13.36 20.87 10.04
C GLY A 111 13.77 22.16 9.34
N GLY A 112 14.37 22.05 8.15
CA GLY A 112 14.73 23.21 7.32
C GLY A 112 13.52 24.03 6.88
N PHE A 113 12.41 23.37 6.54
CA PHE A 113 11.16 24.05 6.21
C PHE A 113 10.64 24.90 7.38
N PHE A 114 10.63 24.37 8.59
CA PHE A 114 10.19 25.15 9.77
C PHE A 114 11.12 26.33 10.04
N GLN A 115 12.44 26.14 9.97
CA GLN A 115 13.40 27.24 10.15
C GLN A 115 13.18 28.36 9.12
N GLN A 116 13.05 28.01 7.85
CA GLN A 116 12.78 28.99 6.78
C GLN A 116 11.45 29.71 6.98
N LYS A 117 10.41 28.99 7.40
CA LYS A 117 9.09 29.57 7.65
C LYS A 117 9.11 30.55 8.83
N ILE A 118 9.83 30.22 9.90
CA ILE A 118 10.01 31.11 11.06
C ILE A 118 10.75 32.39 10.63
N LEU A 119 11.86 32.27 9.91
CA LEU A 119 12.62 33.42 9.41
C LEU A 119 11.77 34.31 8.48
N TYR A 120 10.98 33.70 7.59
CA TYR A 120 10.08 34.42 6.71
C TYR A 120 9.01 35.22 7.48
N ILE A 121 8.45 34.64 8.54
CA ILE A 121 7.47 35.30 9.39
C ILE A 121 8.11 36.50 10.10
N TYR A 122 9.28 36.34 10.72
CA TYR A 122 10.00 37.43 11.37
C TYR A 122 10.37 38.55 10.39
N ALA A 123 10.84 38.19 9.18
CA ALA A 123 11.15 39.16 8.13
C ALA A 123 9.90 39.95 7.70
N LYS A 124 8.73 39.30 7.61
CA LYS A 124 7.47 40.00 7.33
C LYS A 124 7.09 40.97 8.45
N PHE A 125 7.17 40.57 9.71
CA PHE A 125 6.82 41.44 10.84
C PHE A 125 7.76 42.64 10.96
N ASN A 126 9.08 42.44 10.75
CA ASN A 126 10.07 43.53 10.79
C ASN A 126 9.89 44.56 9.67
N ASN A 127 9.21 44.21 8.58
CA ASN A 127 8.90 45.12 7.47
C ASN A 127 7.52 45.79 7.59
N ILE A 128 6.65 45.34 8.48
CA ILE A 128 5.27 45.87 8.64
C ILE A 128 5.18 46.87 9.80
N LEU A 129 6.06 46.79 10.79
CA LEU A 129 6.11 47.78 11.86
C LEU A 129 7.06 48.92 11.46
N PRO A 130 6.60 50.19 11.33
CA PRO A 130 7.54 51.30 11.41
C PRO A 130 8.29 51.11 12.72
N ARG A 131 9.63 51.20 12.66
CA ARG A 131 10.54 51.15 13.80
C ARG A 131 10.08 52.20 14.80
N SER A 132 9.15 51.82 15.68
CA SER A 132 8.68 52.66 16.75
C SER A 132 9.91 52.83 17.61
N LYS A 133 10.39 54.07 17.68
CA LYS A 133 11.36 54.51 18.67
C LYS A 133 11.00 53.81 19.98
N GLU A 134 12.02 53.22 20.60
CA GLU A 134 12.00 52.58 21.92
C GLU A 134 10.72 52.96 22.68
N ARG A 135 9.71 52.08 22.59
CA ARG A 135 8.60 52.18 23.54
C ARG A 135 9.23 51.78 24.85
N ASP A 136 9.39 52.75 25.74
CA ASP A 136 9.65 52.54 27.15
C ASP A 136 8.81 51.35 27.59
N ILE A 137 9.49 50.25 27.87
CA ILE A 137 8.86 49.02 28.33
C ILE A 137 8.25 49.40 29.68
N PRO A 138 6.91 49.34 29.86
CA PRO A 138 6.35 49.50 31.18
C PRO A 138 6.95 48.39 32.03
N THR A 139 7.70 48.79 33.04
CA THR A 139 8.41 47.91 33.96
C THR A 139 7.48 46.78 34.39
N HIS A 140 7.95 45.55 34.18
CA HIS A 140 7.29 44.29 34.53
C HIS A 140 6.80 44.32 35.99
N ASN A 141 5.57 44.79 36.23
CA ASN A 141 4.85 44.66 37.50
C ASN A 141 3.32 44.79 37.36
N GLN A 142 2.77 44.88 36.15
CA GLN A 142 1.33 44.80 35.92
C GLN A 142 0.97 43.48 35.24
N LEU A 143 1.44 42.37 35.81
CA LEU A 143 0.74 41.11 35.61
C LEU A 143 -0.54 41.20 36.42
N ALA A 144 -1.66 41.51 35.76
CA ALA A 144 -2.98 41.42 36.37
C ALA A 144 -3.16 39.99 36.88
N PHE A 145 -2.96 39.81 38.18
CA PHE A 145 -3.14 38.52 38.82
C PHE A 145 -4.64 38.19 38.72
N ILE A 146 -4.98 37.10 38.04
CA ILE A 146 -6.35 36.63 37.97
C ILE A 146 -6.65 36.02 39.34
N SER A 147 -7.09 36.85 40.29
CA SER A 147 -7.31 36.44 41.68
C SER A 147 -8.61 35.66 41.86
N GLN A 148 -9.49 35.67 40.86
CA GLN A 148 -10.79 35.02 40.91
C GLN A 148 -11.27 34.65 39.51
N PHE A 149 -11.95 33.51 39.43
CA PHE A 149 -12.73 33.12 38.27
C PHE A 149 -14.20 33.42 38.53
N THR A 150 -14.88 34.01 37.56
CA THR A 150 -16.34 34.16 37.61
C THR A 150 -16.99 32.81 37.28
N PRO A 151 -17.89 32.29 38.11
CA PRO A 151 -18.59 31.05 37.80
C PRO A 151 -19.43 31.23 36.53
N ILE A 152 -19.32 30.27 35.62
CA ILE A 152 -20.09 30.26 34.37
C ILE A 152 -21.55 29.93 34.67
N SER A 153 -22.50 30.67 34.08
CA SER A 153 -23.92 30.37 34.24
C SER A 153 -24.35 29.20 33.35
N GLN A 154 -25.40 28.48 33.75
CA GLN A 154 -25.93 27.36 32.97
C GLN A 154 -26.36 27.80 31.55
N GLU A 155 -26.86 29.03 31.42
CA GLU A 155 -27.22 29.64 30.14
C GLU A 155 -26.00 29.87 29.23
N GLN A 156 -24.85 30.27 29.80
CA GLN A 156 -23.61 30.43 29.04
C GLN A 156 -23.05 29.08 28.58
N VAL A 157 -23.22 28.03 29.39
CA VAL A 157 -22.85 26.66 29.03
C VAL A 157 -23.73 26.15 27.89
N THR A 158 -25.05 26.30 27.98
CA THR A 158 -25.98 25.84 26.92
C THR A 158 -25.83 26.65 25.63
N ALA A 159 -25.58 27.96 25.72
CA ALA A 159 -25.25 28.79 24.55
C ALA A 159 -23.96 28.33 23.85
N SER A 160 -22.92 28.00 24.62
CA SER A 160 -21.66 27.50 24.08
C SER A 160 -21.81 26.12 23.43
N LEU A 161 -22.59 25.23 24.05
CA LEU A 161 -22.87 23.89 23.53
C LEU A 161 -23.72 23.92 22.24
N THR A 162 -24.70 24.81 22.16
CA THR A 162 -25.55 24.98 20.96
C THR A 162 -24.86 25.71 19.82
N ALA A 163 -23.85 26.53 20.11
CA ALA A 163 -23.02 27.19 19.10
C ALA A 163 -22.05 26.24 18.38
N LEU A 164 -21.77 25.06 18.95
CA LEU A 164 -20.92 24.03 18.33
C LEU A 164 -21.67 23.35 17.19
N LYS A 165 -21.34 23.73 15.95
CA LYS A 165 -21.84 23.05 14.76
C LYS A 165 -21.00 21.80 14.50
N SER A 166 -21.58 20.64 14.81
CA SER A 166 -21.10 19.27 14.54
C SER A 166 -19.97 18.74 15.43
N GLY A 167 -20.29 17.69 16.19
CA GLY A 167 -19.32 16.86 16.91
C GLY A 167 -18.64 15.86 15.98
N SER A 168 -17.36 15.59 16.24
CA SER A 168 -16.58 14.53 15.59
C SER A 168 -17.17 13.15 15.93
N THR A 169 -17.12 12.19 15.00
CA THR A 169 -17.60 10.79 15.17
C THR A 169 -16.88 10.00 16.26
N LEU A 170 -15.90 10.61 16.94
CA LEU A 170 -15.06 9.99 17.96
C LEU A 170 -15.41 10.38 19.40
N ASP A 171 -16.44 11.20 19.62
CA ASP A 171 -16.79 11.66 20.97
C ASP A 171 -18.10 11.01 21.48
N PRO A 172 -18.06 10.16 22.52
CA PRO A 172 -19.25 9.52 23.07
C PRO A 172 -19.94 10.44 24.10
N ALA A 173 -20.33 11.64 23.69
CA ALA A 173 -21.18 12.50 24.50
C ALA A 173 -22.60 12.51 23.88
N PRO A 174 -23.62 11.96 24.56
CA PRO A 174 -24.97 11.98 24.03
C PRO A 174 -25.50 13.42 24.03
N LEU A 175 -25.73 13.97 22.84
CA LEU A 175 -26.51 15.20 22.63
C LEU A 175 -28.00 14.85 22.75
N THR A 176 -28.47 14.62 23.97
CA THR A 176 -29.90 14.55 24.27
C THR A 176 -30.17 15.43 25.49
N TYR A 177 -30.73 16.62 25.23
CA TYR A 177 -31.51 17.39 26.20
C TYR A 177 -32.99 17.19 25.90
#